data_AF-A0A179C2B1-F1
#
_entry.id   AF-A0A179C2B1-F1
#
_cell.length_a   1.000
_cell.length_b   1.000
_cell.length_c   1.000
_cell.angle_alpha   90.00
_cell.angle_beta   90.00
_cell.angle_gamma   90.00
#
_symmetry.space_group_name_H-M   'P 1'
#
loop_
_entity.id
_entity.type
_entity.pdbx_description
1 polymer ?
#
loop_
_entity_poly.entity_id
_entity_poly.type
_entity_poly.pdbx_seq_one_letter_code
_entity_poly.pdbx_strand_id
1 'polypeptide(L)'
;MSDECPFCKVESLENIYYQKDGLVLLKNKFSTLENTVQLVLIESSKHDTDIPSYSISEWTKILELAVQFWKRIMDSDKFKSVVLYRNHGHLSGGTQSHPHMQIVGFKDINVFSKISYEYFEGLQVTHEKGIELNVSTKPIMGLLELNVKWKNDQQLPRVAELIKISVKYILKDYYNGLCSDYNVFFYKLNDDYFCKVIPRFVVSQYYVGYQLSQCLDMDSLSKIESEIREDYLKNSN
;
A
#
# COMPACT_ATOMS: atom_id res chain seq x y z
N MET A 1 -8.61 6.89 20.69
CA MET A 1 -9.53 6.13 21.57
C MET A 1 -9.13 4.66 21.50
N SER A 2 -8.37 4.16 22.48
CA SER A 2 -7.87 2.77 22.51
C SER A 2 -8.94 1.75 22.92
N ASP A 3 -9.88 2.15 23.77
CA ASP A 3 -10.73 1.21 24.52
C ASP A 3 -11.88 0.59 23.72
N GLU A 4 -12.22 1.19 22.58
CA GLU A 4 -13.23 0.68 21.65
C GLU A 4 -12.62 -0.08 20.45
N CYS A 5 -11.30 0.00 20.28
CA CYS A 5 -10.63 -0.63 19.14
C CYS A 5 -10.57 -2.16 19.31
N PRO A 6 -11.15 -2.96 18.39
CA PRO A 6 -11.09 -4.41 18.47
C PRO A 6 -9.65 -4.94 18.30
N PHE A 7 -8.81 -4.25 17.53
CA PHE A 7 -7.42 -4.67 17.31
C PHE A 7 -6.51 -4.41 18.52
N CYS A 8 -6.90 -3.51 19.43
CA CYS A 8 -6.19 -3.34 20.70
C CYS A 8 -6.50 -4.46 21.71
N LYS A 9 -7.65 -5.12 21.58
CA LYS A 9 -8.09 -6.21 22.46
C LYS A 9 -7.66 -7.56 21.91
N VAL A 10 -6.34 -7.78 21.83
CA VAL A 10 -5.73 -8.96 21.19
C VAL A 10 -6.28 -10.28 21.76
N GLU A 11 -6.57 -10.34 23.06
CA GLU A 11 -7.14 -11.52 23.74
C GLU A 11 -8.54 -11.91 23.23
N SER A 12 -9.27 -10.96 22.63
CA SER A 12 -10.60 -11.18 22.06
C SER A 12 -10.58 -11.52 20.57
N LEU A 13 -9.40 -11.53 19.95
CA LEU A 13 -9.27 -11.85 18.53
C LEU A 13 -9.44 -13.37 18.30
N GLU A 14 -10.20 -13.71 17.27
CA GLU A 14 -10.49 -15.09 16.87
C GLU A 14 -9.86 -15.38 15.50
N ASN A 15 -9.79 -16.66 15.10
CA ASN A 15 -9.33 -17.10 13.78
C ASN A 15 -7.91 -16.60 13.43
N ILE A 16 -7.01 -16.64 14.40
CA ILE A 16 -5.62 -16.21 14.27
C ILE A 16 -4.80 -17.27 13.51
N TYR A 17 -4.10 -16.83 12.47
CA TYR A 17 -3.16 -17.65 11.70
C TYR A 17 -1.70 -17.40 12.09
N TYR A 18 -1.40 -16.21 12.60
CA TYR A 18 -0.06 -15.82 13.04
C TYR A 18 -0.16 -14.78 14.15
N GLN A 19 0.68 -14.92 15.17
CA GLN A 19 0.81 -13.93 16.24
C GLN A 19 2.23 -13.94 16.79
N LYS A 20 2.95 -12.83 16.64
CA LYS A 20 4.31 -12.66 17.18
C LYS A 20 4.72 -11.19 17.17
N ASP A 21 5.41 -10.74 18.22
CA ASP A 21 6.02 -9.39 18.30
C ASP A 21 5.03 -8.24 18.01
N GLY A 22 3.77 -8.38 18.44
CA GLY A 22 2.72 -7.39 18.20
C GLY A 22 2.04 -7.47 16.82
N LEU A 23 2.54 -8.32 15.92
CA LEU A 23 1.92 -8.62 14.63
C LEU A 23 0.87 -9.72 14.80
N VAL A 24 -0.32 -9.52 14.24
CA VAL A 24 -1.39 -10.53 14.26
C VAL A 24 -2.02 -10.65 12.88
N LEU A 25 -1.97 -11.85 12.30
CA LEU A 25 -2.73 -12.17 11.10
C LEU A 25 -3.95 -13.01 11.48
N LEU A 26 -5.13 -12.56 11.09
CA LEU A 26 -6.38 -13.27 11.36
C LEU A 26 -7.33 -13.25 10.18
N LYS A 27 -8.32 -14.16 10.18
CA LYS A 27 -9.45 -14.10 9.25
C LYS A 27 -10.41 -12.98 9.65
N ASN A 28 -10.79 -12.12 8.70
CA ASN A 28 -11.81 -11.11 8.94
C ASN A 28 -13.16 -11.76 9.24
N LYS A 29 -13.78 -11.37 10.37
CA LYS A 29 -15.12 -11.83 10.78
C LYS A 29 -16.24 -11.13 10.01
N PHE A 30 -15.99 -9.91 9.54
CA PHE A 30 -16.99 -9.05 8.89
C PHE A 30 -16.75 -8.99 7.37
N SER A 31 -16.84 -10.15 6.71
CA SER A 31 -16.69 -10.21 5.25
C SER A 31 -17.90 -9.60 4.56
N THR A 32 -17.70 -8.49 3.85
CA THR A 32 -18.74 -7.83 3.04
C THR A 32 -18.78 -8.30 1.59
N LEU A 33 -17.82 -9.14 1.19
CA LEU A 33 -17.70 -9.65 -0.18
C LEU A 33 -17.95 -11.16 -0.21
N GLU A 34 -18.92 -11.58 -1.03
CA GLU A 34 -19.21 -12.99 -1.28
C GLU A 34 -18.05 -13.66 -2.02
N ASN A 35 -17.89 -14.97 -1.84
CA ASN A 35 -16.87 -15.79 -2.51
C ASN A 35 -15.44 -15.25 -2.36
N THR A 36 -15.13 -14.66 -1.21
CA THR A 36 -13.78 -14.21 -0.85
C THR A 36 -13.23 -14.91 0.39
N VAL A 37 -11.90 -14.94 0.50
CA VAL A 37 -11.23 -14.99 1.80
C VAL A 37 -10.74 -13.58 2.11
N GLN A 38 -10.97 -13.11 3.33
CA GLN A 38 -10.48 -11.82 3.79
C GLN A 38 -9.63 -12.04 5.04
N LEU A 39 -8.38 -11.60 4.98
CA LEU A 39 -7.45 -11.60 6.09
C LEU A 39 -7.11 -10.17 6.47
N VAL A 40 -6.89 -9.97 7.77
CA VAL A 40 -6.38 -8.71 8.33
C VAL A 40 -5.04 -9.00 8.97
N LEU A 41 -4.04 -8.20 8.61
CA LEU A 41 -2.74 -8.16 9.28
C LEU A 41 -2.70 -6.90 10.15
N ILE A 42 -2.83 -7.07 11.46
CA ILE A 42 -2.57 -6.02 12.45
C ILE A 42 -1.06 -5.84 12.56
N GLU A 43 -0.60 -4.61 12.38
CA GLU A 43 0.82 -4.28 12.17
C GLU A 43 1.59 -3.98 13.46
N SER A 44 0.88 -3.63 14.53
CA SER A 44 1.48 -3.23 15.80
C SER A 44 0.53 -3.44 16.95
N SER A 45 1.05 -3.55 18.17
CA SER A 45 0.23 -3.40 19.38
C SER A 45 -0.11 -1.95 19.69
N LYS A 46 0.59 -0.98 19.07
CA LYS A 46 0.40 0.46 19.29
C LYS A 46 -0.66 1.02 18.34
N HIS A 47 -1.74 1.57 18.92
CA HIS A 47 -2.88 2.08 18.17
C HIS A 47 -2.53 3.27 17.26
N ASP A 48 -1.79 4.24 17.79
CA ASP A 48 -1.51 5.50 17.10
C ASP A 48 -0.15 5.46 16.39
N THR A 49 0.04 4.46 15.52
CA THR A 49 1.27 4.32 14.70
C THR A 49 0.95 4.14 13.23
N ASP A 50 1.92 4.50 12.39
CA ASP A 50 1.83 4.41 10.93
C ASP A 50 3.21 4.24 10.26
N ILE A 51 3.26 3.98 8.94
CA ILE A 51 4.51 3.73 8.17
C ILE A 51 5.65 4.72 8.50
N PRO A 52 5.42 6.06 8.53
CA PRO A 52 6.48 7.01 8.83
C PRO A 52 7.08 6.85 10.23
N SER A 53 6.30 6.36 11.19
CA SER A 53 6.66 6.25 12.61
C SER A 53 7.43 4.98 12.96
N TYR A 54 7.27 3.88 12.21
CA TYR A 54 8.01 2.64 12.45
C TYR A 54 9.51 2.83 12.23
N SER A 55 10.38 2.18 12.99
CA SER A 55 11.77 2.02 12.53
C SER A 55 11.79 1.27 11.19
N ILE A 56 12.86 1.42 10.40
CA ILE A 56 12.93 0.71 9.12
C ILE A 56 12.88 -0.82 9.32
N SER A 57 13.49 -1.35 10.39
CA SER A 57 13.44 -2.78 10.68
C SER A 57 12.03 -3.26 11.02
N GLU A 58 11.26 -2.50 11.80
CA GLU A 58 9.86 -2.84 12.09
C GLU A 58 9.01 -2.84 10.81
N TRP A 59 9.15 -1.81 9.98
CA TRP A 59 8.42 -1.71 8.73
C TRP A 59 8.77 -2.83 7.75
N THR A 60 10.05 -3.16 7.61
CA THR A 60 10.52 -4.30 6.79
C THR A 60 9.90 -5.61 7.26
N LYS A 61 9.86 -5.89 8.57
CA LYS A 61 9.23 -7.11 9.11
C LYS A 61 7.74 -7.19 8.82
N ILE A 62 7.03 -6.08 8.95
CA ILE A 62 5.59 -5.98 8.61
C ILE A 62 5.40 -6.30 7.13
N LEU A 63 6.19 -5.65 6.27
CA LEU A 63 6.10 -5.81 4.81
C LEU A 63 6.43 -7.24 4.36
N GLU A 64 7.50 -7.84 4.90
CA GLU A 64 7.89 -9.22 4.64
C GLU A 64 6.78 -10.19 4.99
N LEU A 65 6.17 -10.04 6.16
CA LEU A 65 5.06 -10.88 6.60
C LEU A 65 3.83 -10.72 5.68
N ALA A 66 3.49 -9.48 5.32
CA ALA A 66 2.36 -9.19 4.43
C ALA A 66 2.56 -9.83 3.04
N VAL A 67 3.74 -9.63 2.44
CA VAL A 67 4.09 -10.20 1.13
C VAL A 67 4.15 -11.73 1.18
N GLN A 68 4.71 -12.30 2.25
CA GLN A 68 4.77 -13.75 2.43
C GLN A 68 3.36 -14.38 2.43
N PHE A 69 2.43 -13.83 3.22
CA PHE A 69 1.07 -14.36 3.27
C PHE A 69 0.29 -14.08 1.99
N TRP A 70 0.46 -12.91 1.38
CA TRP A 70 -0.15 -12.61 0.09
C TRP A 70 0.25 -13.63 -0.98
N LYS A 71 1.55 -13.95 -1.09
CA LYS A 71 2.05 -15.01 -1.99
C LYS A 71 1.49 -16.38 -1.65
N ARG A 72 1.46 -16.76 -0.37
CA ARG A 72 0.89 -18.04 0.05
C ARG A 72 -0.58 -18.20 -0.38
N ILE A 73 -1.37 -17.13 -0.34
CA ILE A 73 -2.76 -17.18 -0.79
C ILE A 73 -2.84 -17.25 -2.32
N MET A 74 -1.99 -16.49 -3.04
CA MET A 74 -1.89 -16.58 -4.50
C MET A 74 -1.52 -18.00 -4.96
N ASP A 75 -0.51 -18.61 -4.35
CA ASP A 75 0.02 -19.93 -4.70
C ASP A 75 -0.87 -21.10 -4.25
N SER A 76 -2.02 -20.82 -3.62
CA SER A 76 -2.95 -21.86 -3.18
C SER A 76 -3.85 -22.40 -4.30
N ASP A 77 -3.85 -21.76 -5.47
CA ASP A 77 -4.72 -22.05 -6.63
C ASP A 77 -6.23 -22.04 -6.35
N LYS A 78 -6.65 -21.54 -5.17
CA LYS A 78 -8.06 -21.45 -4.76
C LYS A 78 -8.74 -20.16 -5.20
N PHE A 79 -7.98 -19.19 -5.71
CA PHE A 79 -8.44 -17.84 -5.99
C PHE A 79 -7.99 -17.40 -7.38
N LYS A 80 -8.91 -16.78 -8.14
CA LYS A 80 -8.62 -16.21 -9.45
C LYS A 80 -7.79 -14.93 -9.36
N SER A 81 -7.90 -14.19 -8.27
CA SER A 81 -7.00 -13.08 -7.97
C SER A 81 -6.88 -12.86 -6.46
N VAL A 82 -5.75 -12.33 -6.02
CA VAL A 82 -5.51 -12.00 -4.61
C VAL A 82 -4.88 -10.62 -4.53
N VAL A 83 -5.46 -9.75 -3.71
CA VAL A 83 -4.95 -8.39 -3.48
C VAL A 83 -4.35 -8.27 -2.09
N LEU A 84 -3.38 -7.38 -1.97
CA LEU A 84 -2.86 -6.89 -0.71
C LEU A 84 -2.95 -5.36 -0.75
N TYR A 85 -3.50 -4.74 0.29
CA TYR A 85 -3.55 -3.29 0.39
C TYR A 85 -3.58 -2.81 1.85
N ARG A 86 -3.35 -1.51 2.02
CA ARG A 86 -3.40 -0.78 3.29
C ARG A 86 -4.15 0.53 3.08
N ASN A 87 -4.97 0.88 4.07
CA ASN A 87 -5.73 2.13 4.12
C ASN A 87 -5.27 2.93 5.35
N HIS A 88 -4.99 4.22 5.19
CA HIS A 88 -4.67 5.12 6.30
C HIS A 88 -5.50 6.41 6.22
N GLY A 89 -6.16 6.74 7.33
CA GLY A 89 -7.01 7.93 7.46
C GLY A 89 -8.46 7.74 6.98
N HIS A 90 -9.34 8.67 7.37
CA HIS A 90 -10.78 8.64 7.08
C HIS A 90 -11.17 8.69 5.59
N LEU A 91 -10.39 9.34 4.72
CA LEU A 91 -10.66 9.48 3.28
C LEU A 91 -10.16 8.28 2.46
N SER A 92 -9.45 7.35 3.10
CA SER A 92 -8.90 6.15 2.45
C SER A 92 -9.92 5.03 2.22
N GLY A 93 -11.10 5.13 2.86
CA GLY A 93 -12.14 4.09 2.87
C GLY A 93 -11.92 3.01 3.94
N GLY A 94 -10.93 3.18 4.83
CA GLY A 94 -10.77 2.35 6.02
C GLY A 94 -11.76 2.74 7.14
N THR A 95 -12.18 1.75 7.93
CA THR A 95 -13.11 1.95 9.06
C THR A 95 -12.44 1.81 10.42
N GLN A 96 -11.21 1.31 10.47
CA GLN A 96 -10.43 1.13 11.70
C GLN A 96 -9.16 1.98 11.62
N SER A 97 -8.91 2.80 12.64
CA SER A 97 -7.73 3.67 12.73
C SER A 97 -6.45 2.91 13.08
N HIS A 98 -6.58 1.80 13.80
CA HIS A 98 -5.44 0.99 14.21
C HIS A 98 -4.71 0.42 12.98
N PRO A 99 -3.36 0.48 12.93
CA PRO A 99 -2.60 0.15 11.73
C PRO A 99 -2.76 -1.31 11.30
N HIS A 100 -3.26 -1.51 10.09
CA HIS A 100 -3.50 -2.83 9.53
C HIS A 100 -3.44 -2.84 8.00
N MET A 101 -3.08 -4.00 7.46
CA MET A 101 -3.20 -4.34 6.05
C MET A 101 -4.29 -5.39 5.85
N GLN A 102 -4.77 -5.50 4.60
CA GLN A 102 -5.77 -6.48 4.22
C GLN A 102 -5.27 -7.32 3.05
N ILE A 103 -5.48 -8.64 3.15
CA ILE A 103 -5.24 -9.58 2.05
C ILE A 103 -6.59 -10.20 1.68
N VAL A 104 -7.00 -10.06 0.42
CA VAL A 104 -8.30 -10.56 -0.05
C VAL A 104 -8.10 -11.45 -1.25
N GLY A 105 -8.49 -12.72 -1.13
CA GLY A 105 -8.52 -13.68 -2.23
C GLY A 105 -9.93 -13.77 -2.81
N PHE A 106 -10.07 -13.54 -4.11
CA PHE A 106 -11.32 -13.61 -4.86
C PHE A 106 -11.41 -14.94 -5.61
N LYS A 107 -12.43 -15.75 -5.35
CA LYS A 107 -12.59 -17.05 -6.02
C LYS A 107 -12.87 -16.91 -7.50
N ASP A 108 -13.81 -16.03 -7.85
CA ASP A 108 -14.41 -16.02 -9.21
C ASP A 108 -14.03 -14.81 -10.06
N ILE A 109 -13.46 -13.77 -9.43
CA ILE A 109 -13.19 -12.46 -10.04
C ILE A 109 -11.68 -12.29 -10.27
N ASN A 110 -11.31 -11.82 -11.46
CA ASN A 110 -9.96 -11.30 -11.71
C ASN A 110 -9.98 -9.76 -11.63
N VAL A 111 -9.60 -9.23 -10.47
CA VAL A 111 -9.58 -7.77 -10.23
C VAL A 111 -8.51 -7.04 -11.03
N PHE A 112 -7.51 -7.75 -11.55
CA PHE A 112 -6.44 -7.18 -12.38
C PHE A 112 -6.78 -7.14 -13.87
N SER A 113 -7.97 -7.59 -14.28
CA SER A 113 -8.36 -7.71 -15.69
C SER A 113 -8.31 -6.40 -16.50
N LYS A 114 -8.42 -5.25 -15.82
CA LYS A 114 -8.31 -3.91 -16.43
C LYS A 114 -7.04 -3.16 -16.01
N ILE A 115 -6.13 -3.81 -15.29
CA ILE A 115 -4.89 -3.21 -14.81
C ILE A 115 -3.80 -3.45 -15.85
N SER A 116 -3.32 -2.37 -16.46
CA SER A 116 -2.23 -2.39 -17.44
C SER A 116 -0.89 -2.11 -16.76
N TYR A 117 0.18 -2.68 -17.30
CA TYR A 117 1.54 -2.45 -16.82
C TYR A 117 1.94 -0.97 -16.95
N GLU A 118 1.42 -0.26 -17.95
CA GLU A 118 1.71 1.16 -18.20
C GLU A 118 1.32 2.08 -17.04
N TYR A 119 0.38 1.65 -16.17
CA TYR A 119 -0.01 2.39 -14.98
C TYR A 119 1.08 2.42 -13.91
N PHE A 120 2.14 1.64 -14.08
CA PHE A 120 3.28 1.55 -13.17
C PHE A 120 4.54 2.18 -13.76
N GLU A 121 4.44 2.79 -14.94
CA GLU A 121 5.50 3.54 -15.60
C GLU A 121 5.39 5.03 -15.28
N GLY A 122 6.53 5.74 -15.32
CA GLY A 122 6.57 7.12 -14.91
C GLY A 122 7.95 7.77 -14.91
N LEU A 123 8.03 8.96 -14.35
CA LEU A 123 9.29 9.67 -14.14
C LEU A 123 10.08 9.00 -13.01
N GLN A 124 11.22 8.42 -13.36
CA GLN A 124 12.01 7.61 -12.44
C GLN A 124 12.75 8.46 -11.41
N VAL A 125 12.48 8.26 -10.12
CA VAL A 125 13.22 8.87 -9.00
C VAL A 125 14.52 8.11 -8.73
N THR A 126 14.47 6.78 -8.66
CA THR A 126 15.65 5.92 -8.49
C THR A 126 15.43 4.57 -9.15
N HIS A 127 16.51 3.94 -9.61
CA HIS A 127 16.52 2.57 -10.14
C HIS A 127 17.84 1.89 -9.80
N GLU A 128 17.75 0.74 -9.13
CA GLU A 128 18.93 -0.09 -8.85
C GLU A 128 18.55 -1.57 -8.79
N LYS A 129 19.29 -2.41 -9.51
CA LYS A 129 19.17 -3.89 -9.43
C LYS A 129 17.72 -4.40 -9.59
N GLY A 130 16.91 -3.76 -10.44
CA GLY A 130 15.51 -4.12 -10.67
C GLY A 130 14.51 -3.61 -9.61
N ILE A 131 14.96 -2.79 -8.67
CA ILE A 131 14.12 -1.98 -7.78
C ILE A 131 13.97 -0.60 -8.39
N GLU A 132 12.77 -0.04 -8.38
CA GLU A 132 12.51 1.29 -8.93
C GLU A 132 11.52 2.05 -8.05
N LEU A 133 11.73 3.35 -7.89
CA LEU A 133 10.70 4.30 -7.45
C LEU A 133 10.46 5.29 -8.60
N ASN A 134 9.21 5.47 -9.00
CA ASN A 134 8.82 6.45 -10.03
C ASN A 134 7.53 7.20 -9.67
N VAL A 135 7.34 8.37 -10.28
CA VAL A 135 6.10 9.15 -10.26
C VAL A 135 5.30 8.80 -11.52
N SER A 136 4.13 8.20 -11.36
CA SER A 136 3.35 7.71 -12.50
C SER A 136 2.94 8.82 -13.46
N THR A 137 3.15 8.60 -14.75
CA THR A 137 2.64 9.49 -15.82
C THR A 137 1.26 9.04 -16.34
N LYS A 138 0.80 7.86 -15.92
CA LYS A 138 -0.48 7.25 -16.29
C LYS A 138 -1.19 6.71 -15.03
N PRO A 139 -1.62 7.59 -14.12
CA PRO A 139 -2.24 7.16 -12.87
C PRO A 139 -3.55 6.39 -13.12
N ILE A 140 -3.83 5.38 -12.32
CA ILE A 140 -5.07 4.58 -12.37
C ILE A 140 -6.27 5.45 -12.02
N MET A 141 -6.23 6.08 -10.85
CA MET A 141 -7.31 6.91 -10.32
C MET A 141 -7.10 8.38 -10.65
N GLY A 142 -5.85 8.84 -10.56
CA GLY A 142 -5.46 10.18 -10.99
C GLY A 142 -4.53 10.94 -10.04
N LEU A 143 -4.16 12.13 -10.48
CA LEU A 143 -3.26 13.07 -9.82
C LEU A 143 -1.89 12.44 -9.56
N LEU A 144 -1.52 12.25 -8.30
CA LEU A 144 -0.24 11.70 -7.89
C LEU A 144 -0.39 10.22 -7.57
N GLU A 145 0.41 9.37 -8.21
CA GLU A 145 0.60 7.98 -7.83
C GLU A 145 2.09 7.65 -7.87
N LEU A 146 2.62 7.12 -6.76
CA LEU A 146 4.02 6.73 -6.64
C LEU A 146 4.14 5.22 -6.76
N ASN A 147 5.01 4.73 -7.63
CA ASN A 147 5.19 3.31 -7.86
C ASN A 147 6.54 2.86 -7.30
N VAL A 148 6.53 1.81 -6.47
CA VAL A 148 7.72 1.07 -6.07
C VAL A 148 7.67 -0.32 -6.71
N LYS A 149 8.66 -0.64 -7.54
CA LYS A 149 8.80 -1.92 -8.25
C LYS A 149 9.88 -2.78 -7.60
N TRP A 150 9.68 -4.10 -7.55
CA TRP A 150 10.74 -5.07 -7.22
C TRP A 150 10.50 -6.44 -7.87
N LYS A 151 11.51 -7.32 -7.80
CA LYS A 151 11.55 -8.65 -8.44
C LYS A 151 11.46 -9.79 -7.43
N ASN A 152 12.15 -9.70 -6.29
CA ASN A 152 12.26 -10.81 -5.34
C ASN A 152 12.24 -10.34 -3.88
N ASP A 153 11.99 -11.27 -2.96
CA ASP A 153 11.75 -10.94 -1.56
C ASP A 153 13.00 -10.47 -0.81
N GLN A 154 14.20 -10.79 -1.31
CA GLN A 154 15.45 -10.26 -0.76
C GLN A 154 15.57 -8.73 -0.93
N GLN A 155 14.76 -8.14 -1.81
CA GLN A 155 14.71 -6.69 -2.04
C GLN A 155 13.75 -5.96 -1.08
N LEU A 156 12.94 -6.68 -0.31
CA LEU A 156 11.93 -6.07 0.56
C LEU A 156 12.47 -5.06 1.58
N PRO A 157 13.68 -5.20 2.15
CA PRO A 157 14.25 -4.15 2.99
C PRO A 157 14.38 -2.81 2.27
N ARG A 158 14.82 -2.82 1.01
CA ARG A 158 14.95 -1.62 0.20
C ARG A 158 13.59 -1.10 -0.29
N VAL A 159 12.67 -2.00 -0.63
CA VAL A 159 11.28 -1.64 -0.97
C VAL A 159 10.60 -0.94 0.21
N ALA A 160 10.83 -1.42 1.44
CA ALA A 160 10.30 -0.83 2.66
C ALA A 160 10.76 0.63 2.81
N GLU A 161 12.04 0.92 2.54
CA GLU A 161 12.58 2.28 2.56
C GLU A 161 11.90 3.18 1.53
N LEU A 162 11.74 2.71 0.29
CA LEU A 162 11.13 3.50 -0.80
C LEU A 162 9.63 3.76 -0.55
N ILE A 163 8.89 2.77 -0.02
CA ILE A 163 7.49 2.98 0.40
C ILE A 163 7.44 4.02 1.52
N LYS A 164 8.35 3.93 2.49
CA LYS A 164 8.39 4.88 3.61
C LYS A 164 8.73 6.30 3.16
N ILE A 165 9.64 6.47 2.21
CA ILE A 165 9.95 7.76 1.57
C ILE A 165 8.69 8.31 0.87
N SER A 166 8.02 7.46 0.08
CA SER A 166 6.82 7.84 -0.67
C SER A 166 5.68 8.32 0.26
N VAL A 167 5.44 7.59 1.35
CA VAL A 167 4.40 7.95 2.33
C VAL A 167 4.78 9.23 3.10
N LYS A 168 6.06 9.40 3.47
CA LYS A 168 6.53 10.64 4.12
C LYS A 168 6.31 11.85 3.23
N TYR A 169 6.68 11.76 1.95
CA TYR A 169 6.47 12.85 0.99
C TYR A 169 4.99 13.21 0.87
N ILE A 170 4.12 12.21 0.72
CA ILE A 170 2.66 12.41 0.65
C ILE A 170 2.14 13.17 1.88
N LEU A 171 2.59 12.80 3.08
CA LEU A 171 2.06 13.36 4.32
C LEU A 171 2.65 14.72 4.72
N LYS A 172 3.86 15.03 4.27
CA LYS A 172 4.60 16.22 4.73
C LYS A 172 4.71 17.32 3.68
N ASP A 173 4.96 16.93 2.44
CA ASP A 173 5.41 17.86 1.41
C ASP A 173 4.33 18.03 0.33
N TYR A 174 3.67 16.93 -0.05
CA TYR A 174 2.62 16.97 -1.05
C TYR A 174 1.46 17.87 -0.61
N TYR A 175 1.04 18.76 -1.52
CA TYR A 175 -0.01 19.73 -1.28
C TYR A 175 0.22 20.57 0.00
N ASN A 176 1.48 20.94 0.26
CA ASN A 176 1.93 21.70 1.43
C ASN A 176 1.60 21.01 2.78
N GLY A 177 1.66 19.68 2.82
CA GLY A 177 1.42 18.89 4.04
C GLY A 177 -0.05 18.83 4.47
N LEU A 178 -0.97 19.21 3.59
CA LEU A 178 -2.41 19.14 3.87
C LEU A 178 -3.01 17.75 3.62
N CYS A 179 -2.24 16.80 3.08
CA CYS A 179 -2.68 15.44 2.88
C CYS A 179 -2.40 14.60 4.14
N SER A 180 -3.44 14.10 4.78
CA SER A 180 -3.34 13.23 5.97
C SER A 180 -3.64 11.75 5.70
N ASP A 181 -4.05 11.42 4.46
CA ASP A 181 -4.66 10.13 4.14
C ASP A 181 -3.99 9.53 2.92
N TYR A 182 -3.86 8.19 2.89
CA TYR A 182 -3.28 7.50 1.74
C TYR A 182 -3.76 6.05 1.66
N ASN A 183 -3.53 5.44 0.50
CA ASN A 183 -3.57 3.99 0.34
C ASN A 183 -2.23 3.46 -0.15
N VAL A 184 -1.98 2.20 0.16
CA VAL A 184 -0.90 1.41 -0.43
C VAL A 184 -1.51 0.18 -1.07
N PHE A 185 -1.31 -0.01 -2.37
CA PHE A 185 -1.84 -1.15 -3.12
C PHE A 185 -0.71 -1.99 -3.69
N PHE A 186 -0.83 -3.31 -3.59
CA PHE A 186 0.18 -4.25 -4.06
C PHE A 186 -0.32 -5.04 -5.27
N TYR A 187 0.55 -5.23 -6.25
CA TYR A 187 0.23 -5.87 -7.53
C TYR A 187 1.32 -6.85 -7.90
N LYS A 188 0.93 -8.00 -8.46
CA LYS A 188 1.83 -8.92 -9.15
C LYS A 188 1.43 -8.92 -10.61
N LEU A 189 2.28 -8.37 -11.47
CA LEU A 189 2.05 -8.30 -12.91
C LEU A 189 3.22 -8.96 -13.62
N ASN A 190 2.94 -10.05 -14.34
CA ASN A 190 3.98 -10.91 -14.92
C ASN A 190 4.96 -11.37 -13.81
N ASP A 191 6.26 -11.17 -14.01
CA ASP A 191 7.33 -11.50 -13.07
C ASP A 191 7.69 -10.35 -12.12
N ASP A 192 6.94 -9.25 -12.17
CA ASP A 192 7.18 -8.05 -11.38
C ASP A 192 6.17 -7.89 -10.26
N TYR A 193 6.66 -7.35 -9.15
CA TYR A 193 5.82 -6.87 -8.07
C TYR A 193 5.86 -5.35 -8.01
N PHE A 194 4.71 -4.77 -7.69
CA PHE A 194 4.53 -3.34 -7.56
C PHE A 194 3.81 -3.00 -6.27
N CYS A 195 4.16 -1.84 -5.73
CA CYS A 195 3.49 -1.18 -4.65
C CYS A 195 3.17 0.23 -5.14
N LYS A 196 1.89 0.59 -5.17
CA LYS A 196 1.43 1.91 -5.55
C LYS A 196 0.96 2.67 -4.31
N VAL A 197 1.61 3.78 -4.00
CA VAL A 197 1.27 4.67 -2.89
C VAL A 197 0.48 5.85 -3.44
N ILE A 198 -0.73 6.07 -2.92
CA ILE A 198 -1.70 7.03 -3.47
C ILE A 198 -2.18 7.95 -2.35
N PRO A 199 -1.97 9.28 -2.44
CA PRO A 199 -2.55 10.24 -1.51
C PRO A 199 -4.07 10.28 -1.67
N ARG A 200 -4.79 10.47 -0.58
CA ARG A 200 -6.26 10.43 -0.59
C ARG A 200 -6.87 11.77 -0.22
N PHE A 201 -7.64 12.28 -1.17
CA PHE A 201 -8.53 13.43 -1.01
C PHE A 201 -9.96 12.99 -1.30
N VAL A 202 -10.89 13.92 -1.14
CA VAL A 202 -12.23 13.77 -1.70
C VAL A 202 -12.11 13.48 -3.19
N VAL A 203 -12.67 12.35 -3.61
CA VAL A 203 -12.49 11.83 -4.97
C VAL A 203 -13.10 12.77 -6.00
N SER A 204 -12.42 12.95 -7.12
CA SER A 204 -12.90 13.75 -8.24
C SER A 204 -14.20 13.20 -8.81
N GLN A 205 -15.17 14.08 -9.08
CA GLN A 205 -16.45 13.69 -9.67
C GLN A 205 -16.31 13.13 -11.09
N TYR A 206 -15.23 13.51 -11.80
CA TYR A 206 -14.88 12.91 -13.08
C TYR A 206 -14.59 11.42 -12.96
N TYR A 207 -13.88 11.02 -11.90
CA TYR A 207 -13.59 9.61 -11.65
C TYR A 207 -14.81 8.87 -11.08
N VAL A 208 -15.53 9.46 -10.12
CA VAL A 208 -16.73 8.85 -9.51
C VAL A 208 -17.81 8.57 -10.55
N GLY A 209 -18.13 9.55 -11.39
CA GLY A 209 -19.22 9.45 -12.36
C GLY A 209 -18.84 8.78 -13.67
N TYR A 210 -17.59 8.95 -14.12
CA TYR A 210 -17.21 8.65 -15.51
C TYR A 210 -15.91 7.87 -15.65
N GLN A 211 -15.28 7.45 -14.55
CA GLN A 211 -13.98 6.76 -14.56
C GLN A 211 -12.90 7.55 -15.32
N LEU A 212 -13.01 8.87 -15.35
CA LEU A 212 -12.07 9.76 -16.01
C LEU A 212 -10.98 10.18 -15.02
N SER A 213 -9.82 9.54 -15.13
CA SER A 213 -8.65 9.82 -14.31
C SER A 213 -8.02 11.15 -14.72
N GLN A 214 -7.75 12.00 -13.74
CA GLN A 214 -7.03 13.25 -13.96
C GLN A 214 -5.52 12.96 -13.91
N CYS A 215 -4.73 13.59 -14.78
CA CYS A 215 -3.27 13.52 -14.71
C CYS A 215 -2.71 14.93 -14.51
N LEU A 216 -1.66 15.04 -13.71
CA LEU A 216 -0.89 16.28 -13.61
C LEU A 216 -0.12 16.51 -14.91
N ASP A 217 0.17 17.77 -15.23
CA ASP A 217 1.07 18.08 -16.35
C ASP A 217 2.51 17.62 -16.07
N MET A 218 3.30 17.51 -17.15
CA MET A 218 4.68 17.02 -17.05
C MET A 218 5.59 17.91 -16.19
N ASP A 219 5.35 19.21 -16.17
CA ASP A 219 6.14 20.16 -15.37
C ASP A 219 5.89 19.91 -13.87
N SER A 220 4.63 19.71 -13.48
CA SER A 220 4.23 19.36 -12.12
C SER A 220 4.77 18.00 -11.70
N LEU A 221 4.67 16.99 -12.57
CA LEU A 221 5.23 15.66 -12.30
C LEU A 221 6.75 15.70 -12.14
N SER A 222 7.46 16.46 -12.98
CA SER A 222 8.92 16.60 -12.91
C SER A 222 9.36 17.30 -11.63
N LYS A 223 8.61 18.31 -11.18
CA LYS A 223 8.85 18.97 -9.90
C LYS A 223 8.71 18.00 -8.73
N ILE A 224 7.60 17.24 -8.69
CA ILE A 224 7.36 16.23 -7.65
C ILE A 224 8.47 15.16 -7.65
N GLU A 225 8.85 14.68 -8.84
CA GLU A 225 9.93 13.71 -8.99
C GLU A 225 11.25 14.25 -8.40
N SER A 226 11.60 15.50 -8.72
CA SER A 226 12.82 16.14 -8.22
C SER A 226 12.80 16.32 -6.70
N GLU A 227 11.68 16.74 -6.12
CA GLU A 227 11.52 16.87 -4.66
C GLU A 227 11.73 15.52 -3.95
N ILE A 228 11.09 14.44 -4.44
CA ILE A 228 11.26 13.10 -3.88
C ILE A 228 12.70 12.61 -4.05
N ARG A 229 13.33 12.90 -5.19
CA ARG A 229 14.74 12.52 -5.45
C ARG A 229 15.69 13.19 -4.48
N GLU A 230 15.52 14.49 -4.21
CA GLU A 230 16.35 15.20 -3.24
C GLU A 230 16.27 14.55 -1.86
N ASP A 231 15.07 14.21 -1.41
CA ASP A 231 14.86 13.56 -0.11
C ASP A 231 15.42 12.14 -0.08
N TYR A 232 15.26 11.38 -1.16
CA TYR A 232 15.89 10.08 -1.31
C TYR A 232 17.43 10.17 -1.17
N LEU A 233 18.07 11.15 -1.82
CA LEU A 233 19.51 11.34 -1.77
C LEU A 233 20.01 11.78 -0.38
N LYS A 234 19.25 12.62 0.33
CA LYS A 234 19.58 13.04 1.71
C LYS A 234 19.54 11.87 2.70
N ASN A 235 18.66 10.89 2.49
CA ASN A 235 18.49 9.74 3.38
C ASN A 235 19.32 8.50 2.98
N SER A 236 20.03 8.55 1.83
CA SER A 236 20.84 7.44 1.32
C SER A 236 22.34 7.60 1.59
N ASN A 237 22.75 8.70 2.22
CA ASN A 237 24.11 8.96 2.72
C ASN A 237 24.14 8.82 4.24
#